data_AF-A0AAZ3P388-F1
#
_entry.id   AF-A0AAZ3P388-F1
#
_cell.length_a   1.000
_cell.length_b   1.000
_cell.length_c   1.000
_cell.angle_alpha   90.00
_cell.angle_beta   90.00
_cell.angle_gamma   90.00
#
_symmetry.space_group_name_H-M   'P 1'
#
loop_
_entity.id
_entity.type
_entity.pdbx_description
1 polymer ?
#
loop_
_entity_poly.entity_id
_entity_poly.type
_entity_poly.pdbx_seq_one_letter_code
_entity_poly.pdbx_strand_id
1 'polypeptide(L)'
;MSEAAVESKMEKFTDEVIRFAAACMNSRTNGTIHFGVGDKPDFVHGQVLGVSVLDKEAYVNALPQAIEGHFEYRHIQTAKMCIKPPRFVEVLNPDMTSSEKYVIEVDIVPDFVICQENFYHVFRLDTRKSKRKSKSKETEKEEKKLFFIRDHSSSRDLLALTTFAKPNEEYNRFIDDVPQLSLLRKQAEENRLSVVKSSVQGSRLSEMITGGSQSLDKSHFERYLIVTNKSHLVQLESLGFIPELNPTAVLDFDPESAKHGLMKHFEEQSTINIHLPVQYKITEAVEDIA
;
A
#
# COMPACT_ATOMS: atom_id res chain seq x y z
N MET A 1 -0.57 25.25 -6.97
CA MET A 1 -0.28 24.96 -5.55
C MET A 1 1.05 25.61 -5.22
N SER A 2 1.21 26.32 -4.10
CA SER A 2 2.49 26.97 -3.76
C SER A 2 3.53 25.94 -3.33
N GLU A 3 4.82 26.23 -3.56
CA GLU A 3 5.95 25.38 -3.17
C GLU A 3 5.92 25.02 -1.67
N ALA A 4 5.61 26.00 -0.81
CA ALA A 4 5.44 25.79 0.62
C ALA A 4 4.32 24.81 1.00
N ALA A 5 3.24 24.73 0.20
CA ALA A 5 2.16 23.77 0.43
C ALA A 5 2.53 22.35 -0.03
N VAL A 6 3.41 22.22 -1.03
CA VAL A 6 3.99 20.93 -1.45
C VAL A 6 4.94 20.43 -0.37
N GLU A 7 5.84 21.29 0.10
CA GLU A 7 6.83 21.00 1.14
C GLU A 7 6.14 20.55 2.45
N SER A 8 5.11 21.26 2.89
CA SER A 8 4.33 20.90 4.08
C SER A 8 3.61 19.54 3.97
N LYS A 9 3.15 19.17 2.77
CA LYS A 9 2.54 17.85 2.52
C LYS A 9 3.58 16.74 2.58
N MET A 10 4.78 16.97 2.04
CA MET A 10 5.87 16.00 2.06
C MET A 10 6.42 15.79 3.47
N GLU A 11 6.61 16.86 4.23
CA GLU A 11 7.02 16.79 5.65
C GLU A 11 5.99 15.98 6.45
N LYS A 12 4.69 16.28 6.29
CA LYS A 12 3.63 15.50 6.97
C LYS A 12 3.62 14.04 6.55
N PHE A 13 3.82 13.75 5.26
CA PHE A 13 3.89 12.37 4.77
C PHE A 13 5.04 11.61 5.43
N THR A 14 6.25 12.16 5.37
CA THR A 14 7.45 11.51 5.92
C THR A 14 7.36 11.34 7.43
N ASP A 15 7.00 12.38 8.19
CA ASP A 15 6.85 12.32 9.65
C ASP A 15 5.84 11.25 10.10
N GLU A 16 4.70 11.18 9.43
CA GLU A 16 3.66 10.21 9.77
C GLU A 16 4.05 8.77 9.40
N VAL A 17 4.74 8.57 8.27
CA VAL A 17 5.30 7.25 7.92
C VAL A 17 6.34 6.82 8.94
N ILE A 18 7.27 7.69 9.34
CA ILE A 18 8.30 7.37 10.34
C ILE A 18 7.66 7.02 11.69
N ARG A 19 6.71 7.84 12.16
CA ARG A 19 5.97 7.59 13.40
C ARG A 19 5.23 6.25 13.37
N PHE A 20 4.52 5.98 12.29
CA PHE A 20 3.77 4.73 12.12
C PHE A 20 4.70 3.53 12.01
N ALA A 21 5.78 3.63 11.24
CA ALA A 21 6.77 2.58 11.05
C ALA A 21 7.43 2.18 12.37
N ALA A 22 7.94 3.14 13.14
CA ALA A 22 8.55 2.88 14.45
C ALA A 22 7.57 2.15 15.38
N ALA A 23 6.30 2.59 15.41
CA ALA A 23 5.26 1.94 16.18
C ALA A 23 5.04 0.48 15.78
N CYS A 24 4.88 0.21 14.48
CA CYS A 24 4.70 -1.14 13.93
C CYS A 24 5.92 -2.05 14.23
N MET A 25 7.12 -1.51 14.06
CA MET A 25 8.37 -2.23 14.32
C MET A 25 8.58 -2.54 15.81
N ASN A 26 8.09 -1.69 16.73
CA ASN A 26 8.12 -1.97 18.16
C ASN A 26 7.02 -2.95 18.60
N SER A 27 5.80 -2.83 18.05
CA SER A 27 4.63 -3.58 18.53
C SER A 27 4.26 -4.83 17.73
N ARG A 28 5.15 -5.29 16.83
CA ARG A 28 4.94 -6.48 15.95
C ARG A 28 3.85 -6.39 14.90
N THR A 29 3.20 -5.25 14.76
CA THR A 29 2.05 -5.13 13.89
C THR A 29 2.52 -4.81 12.47
N ASN A 30 2.40 -5.76 11.55
CA ASN A 30 2.36 -5.41 10.13
C ASN A 30 1.22 -4.41 9.94
N GLY A 31 1.47 -3.36 9.17
CA GLY A 31 0.47 -2.31 9.02
C GLY A 31 0.66 -1.53 7.75
N THR A 32 -0.45 -1.00 7.26
CA THR A 32 -0.49 -0.13 6.09
C THR A 32 -1.03 1.21 6.53
N ILE A 33 -0.26 2.27 6.31
CA ILE A 33 -0.74 3.64 6.49
C ILE A 33 -1.27 4.16 5.15
N HIS A 34 -2.46 4.75 5.19
CA HIS A 34 -3.14 5.29 4.02
C HIS A 34 -3.24 6.81 4.14
N PHE A 35 -2.77 7.55 3.13
CA PHE A 35 -2.97 8.99 3.00
C PHE A 35 -4.04 9.27 1.95
N GLY A 36 -4.94 10.20 2.23
CA GLY A 36 -6.12 10.44 1.37
C GLY A 36 -7.34 9.62 1.77
N VAL A 37 -7.33 9.04 2.97
CA VAL A 37 -8.49 8.39 3.58
C VAL A 37 -8.92 9.23 4.80
N GLY A 38 -10.19 9.61 4.83
CA GLY A 38 -10.81 10.33 5.93
C GLY A 38 -11.19 9.38 7.07
N ASP A 39 -11.13 9.88 8.29
CA ASP A 39 -11.59 9.19 9.49
C ASP A 39 -12.41 10.13 10.39
N LYS A 40 -13.10 9.54 11.36
CA LYS A 40 -13.90 10.25 12.36
C LYS A 40 -13.04 11.22 13.20
N PRO A 41 -13.61 12.34 13.69
CA PRO A 41 -15.02 12.73 13.58
C PRO A 41 -15.37 13.50 12.31
N ASP A 42 -14.38 14.04 11.60
CA ASP A 42 -14.61 14.96 10.47
C ASP A 42 -15.14 14.23 9.22
N PHE A 43 -14.88 12.93 9.11
CA PHE A 43 -15.28 12.10 7.99
C PHE A 43 -15.94 10.80 8.44
N VAL A 44 -16.54 10.08 7.49
CA VAL A 44 -16.93 8.68 7.71
C VAL A 44 -15.66 7.85 7.80
N HIS A 45 -15.61 6.91 8.75
CA HIS A 45 -14.46 6.00 8.89
C HIS A 45 -14.18 5.28 7.56
N GLY A 46 -12.98 5.46 7.02
CA GLY A 46 -12.56 4.84 5.76
C GLY A 46 -13.04 5.56 4.50
N GLN A 47 -13.52 6.81 4.60
CA GLN A 47 -13.96 7.57 3.43
C GLN A 47 -12.78 7.86 2.49
N VAL A 48 -12.85 7.42 1.24
CA VAL A 48 -11.82 7.70 0.23
C VAL A 48 -11.95 9.14 -0.26
N LEU A 49 -10.97 9.98 0.05
CA LEU A 49 -10.92 11.40 -0.34
C LEU A 49 -9.93 11.64 -1.48
N GLY A 50 -8.82 10.89 -1.45
CA GLY A 50 -7.68 11.04 -2.35
C GLY A 50 -6.82 12.27 -2.07
N VAL A 51 -5.59 12.24 -2.58
CA VAL A 51 -4.61 13.31 -2.55
C VAL A 51 -4.15 13.59 -3.98
N SER A 52 -4.06 14.87 -4.36
CA SER A 52 -3.40 15.25 -5.60
C SER A 52 -1.89 15.10 -5.46
N VAL A 53 -1.30 14.20 -6.26
CA VAL A 53 0.13 13.89 -6.27
C VAL A 53 0.72 14.41 -7.59
N LEU A 54 1.52 15.48 -7.52
CA LEU A 54 2.14 16.08 -8.70
C LEU A 54 3.37 15.29 -9.17
N ASP A 55 4.17 14.81 -8.23
CA ASP A 55 5.40 14.08 -8.48
C ASP A 55 5.45 12.86 -7.56
N LYS A 56 5.26 11.67 -8.13
CA LYS A 56 5.31 10.39 -7.39
C LYS A 56 6.74 10.04 -6.98
N GLU A 57 7.73 10.39 -7.80
CA GLU A 57 9.15 10.10 -7.53
C GLU A 57 9.66 10.89 -6.33
N ALA A 58 9.18 12.12 -6.13
CA ALA A 58 9.50 12.91 -4.95
C ALA A 58 9.18 12.18 -3.64
N TYR A 59 8.02 11.51 -3.55
CA TYR A 59 7.63 10.72 -2.37
C TYR A 59 8.50 9.48 -2.18
N VAL A 60 8.83 8.79 -3.28
CA VAL A 60 9.72 7.61 -3.27
C VAL A 60 11.12 7.99 -2.80
N ASN A 61 11.64 9.14 -3.23
CA ASN A 61 12.98 9.61 -2.89
C ASN A 61 13.08 10.26 -1.50
N ALA A 62 12.01 10.92 -1.04
CA ALA A 62 11.98 11.55 0.29
C ALA A 62 12.01 10.54 1.43
N LEU A 63 11.40 9.37 1.24
CA LEU A 63 11.23 8.40 2.32
C LEU A 63 12.57 7.80 2.82
N PRO A 64 13.52 7.35 1.96
CA PRO A 64 14.85 6.93 2.40
C PRO A 64 15.60 8.01 3.18
N GLN A 65 15.51 9.28 2.75
CA GLN A 65 16.15 10.41 3.44
C GLN A 65 15.52 10.65 4.81
N ALA A 66 14.20 10.55 4.92
CA ALA A 66 13.50 10.64 6.20
C ALA A 66 13.91 9.51 7.14
N ILE A 67 14.06 8.28 6.65
CA ILE A 67 14.52 7.14 7.46
C ILE A 67 15.92 7.40 8.03
N GLU A 68 16.85 7.86 7.20
CA GLU A 68 18.21 8.19 7.62
C GLU A 68 18.26 9.34 8.63
N GLY A 69 17.39 10.34 8.48
CA GLY A 69 17.32 11.49 9.37
C GLY A 69 16.64 11.23 10.71
N HIS A 70 15.81 10.18 10.82
CA HIS A 70 15.00 9.94 12.02
C HIS A 70 15.37 8.70 12.82
N PHE A 71 15.81 7.59 12.19
CA PHE A 71 16.12 6.37 12.92
C PHE A 71 17.54 6.39 13.51
N GLU A 72 17.73 5.72 14.66
CA GLU A 72 19.08 5.45 15.20
C GLU A 72 19.96 4.81 14.11
N TYR A 73 21.22 5.25 13.98
CA TYR A 73 22.15 4.82 12.92
C TYR A 73 22.19 3.30 12.71
N ARG A 74 22.25 2.54 13.82
CA ARG A 74 22.27 1.07 13.82
C ARG A 74 20.98 0.40 13.28
N HIS A 75 19.88 1.14 13.24
CA HIS A 75 18.56 0.64 12.83
C HIS A 75 18.10 1.17 11.47
N ILE A 76 18.85 2.07 10.82
CA ILE A 76 18.52 2.62 9.49
C ILE A 76 18.30 1.50 8.48
N GLN A 77 19.22 0.53 8.41
CA GLN A 77 19.13 -0.54 7.43
C GLN A 77 17.91 -1.45 7.70
N THR A 78 17.65 -1.74 8.98
CA THR A 78 16.45 -2.48 9.40
C THR A 78 15.18 -1.73 8.99
N ALA A 79 15.11 -0.42 9.26
CA ALA A 79 13.97 0.41 8.88
C ALA A 79 13.75 0.47 7.36
N LYS A 80 14.83 0.61 6.56
CA LYS A 80 14.76 0.56 5.09
C LYS A 80 14.22 -0.77 4.55
N MET A 81 14.48 -1.89 5.22
CA MET A 81 13.94 -3.19 4.81
C MET A 81 12.47 -3.38 5.23
N CYS A 82 12.08 -2.83 6.39
CA CYS A 82 10.72 -2.93 6.91
C CYS A 82 9.74 -1.98 6.21
N ILE A 83 10.16 -0.74 5.90
CA ILE A 83 9.31 0.29 5.30
C ILE A 83 9.32 0.11 3.78
N LYS A 84 8.18 -0.25 3.20
CA LYS A 84 8.06 -0.46 1.75
C LYS A 84 7.92 0.88 1.00
N PRO A 85 8.31 0.95 -0.28
CA PRO A 85 8.08 2.14 -1.10
C PRO A 85 6.59 2.52 -1.13
N PRO A 86 6.25 3.82 -1.23
CA PRO A 86 4.87 4.24 -1.34
C PRO A 86 4.22 3.71 -2.62
N ARG A 87 3.01 3.20 -2.49
CA ARG A 87 2.13 2.81 -3.60
C ARG A 87 1.06 3.88 -3.78
N PHE A 88 0.71 4.16 -5.04
CA PHE A 88 -0.28 5.18 -5.38
C PHE A 88 -1.49 4.50 -6.00
N VAL A 89 -2.53 4.32 -5.20
CA VAL A 89 -3.79 3.71 -5.62
C VAL A 89 -4.69 4.81 -6.17
N GLU A 90 -5.05 4.72 -7.45
CA GLU A 90 -5.91 5.70 -8.10
C GLU A 90 -7.31 5.71 -7.50
N VAL A 91 -7.84 6.90 -7.25
CA VAL A 91 -9.23 7.11 -6.83
C VAL A 91 -10.07 7.31 -8.09
N LEU A 92 -11.19 6.59 -8.17
CA LEU A 92 -12.11 6.66 -9.31
C LEU A 92 -13.33 7.51 -9.00
N ASN A 93 -13.87 8.15 -10.03
CA ASN A 93 -15.19 8.76 -10.01
C ASN A 93 -16.28 7.67 -10.02
N PRO A 94 -17.55 8.00 -9.71
CA PRO A 94 -18.65 7.04 -9.74
C PRO A 94 -18.88 6.35 -11.09
N ASP A 95 -18.44 6.99 -12.18
CA ASP A 95 -18.49 6.45 -13.55
C ASP A 95 -17.26 5.60 -13.92
N MET A 96 -16.41 5.23 -12.94
CA MET A 96 -15.18 4.45 -13.09
C MET A 96 -14.06 5.14 -13.90
N THR A 97 -14.17 6.45 -14.12
CA THR A 97 -13.09 7.27 -14.72
C THR A 97 -12.10 7.77 -13.66
N SER A 98 -10.90 8.16 -14.09
CA SER A 98 -9.89 8.77 -13.22
C SER A 98 -10.39 10.04 -12.52
N SER A 99 -10.17 10.13 -11.20
CA SER A 99 -10.36 11.39 -10.45
C SER A 99 -9.10 12.25 -10.36
N GLU A 100 -7.99 11.83 -10.99
CA GLU A 100 -6.65 12.42 -10.88
C GLU A 100 -6.10 12.52 -9.43
N LYS A 101 -6.72 11.78 -8.50
CA LYS A 101 -6.31 11.70 -7.09
C LYS A 101 -5.87 10.29 -6.75
N TYR A 102 -5.07 10.19 -5.70
CA TYR A 102 -4.51 8.93 -5.24
C TYR A 102 -4.67 8.75 -3.73
N VAL A 103 -4.88 7.51 -3.30
CA VAL A 103 -4.54 7.09 -1.95
C VAL A 103 -3.07 6.66 -1.96
N ILE A 104 -2.27 7.23 -1.06
CA ILE A 104 -0.87 6.82 -0.90
C ILE A 104 -0.82 5.76 0.19
N GLU A 105 -0.35 4.57 -0.14
CA GLU A 105 -0.23 3.44 0.78
C GLU A 105 1.25 3.18 1.07
N VAL A 106 1.59 3.01 2.34
CA VAL A 106 2.93 2.57 2.75
C VAL A 106 2.79 1.38 3.68
N ASP A 107 3.32 0.23 3.23
CA ASP A 107 3.33 -1.00 4.00
C ASP A 107 4.56 -1.03 4.93
N ILE A 108 4.33 -1.39 6.19
CA ILE A 108 5.36 -1.67 7.18
C ILE A 108 5.34 -3.15 7.48
N VAL A 109 6.45 -3.82 7.15
CA VAL A 109 6.62 -5.27 7.31
C VAL A 109 7.79 -5.54 8.25
N PRO A 110 7.56 -5.54 9.57
CA PRO A 110 8.59 -5.81 10.56
C PRO A 110 8.83 -7.33 10.71
N ASP A 111 9.53 -7.95 9.75
CA ASP A 111 9.81 -9.40 9.79
C ASP A 111 10.70 -9.80 10.98
N PHE A 112 10.52 -10.99 11.53
CA PHE A 112 11.27 -11.49 12.69
C PHE A 112 12.78 -11.51 12.43
N VAL A 113 13.19 -12.03 11.27
CA VAL A 113 14.61 -12.16 10.90
C VAL A 113 15.28 -10.79 10.80
N ILE A 114 14.52 -9.77 10.38
CA ILE A 114 14.98 -8.40 10.19
C ILE A 114 15.01 -7.66 11.53
N CYS A 115 13.92 -7.75 12.30
CA CYS A 115 13.75 -6.96 13.50
C CYS A 115 14.37 -7.58 14.75
N GLN A 116 14.39 -8.91 14.86
CA GLN A 116 14.92 -9.67 15.99
C GLN A 116 14.39 -9.13 17.33
N GLU A 117 15.24 -9.06 18.36
CA GLU A 117 14.94 -8.51 19.69
C GLU A 117 15.34 -7.03 19.80
N ASN A 118 15.31 -6.29 18.69
CA ASN A 118 15.59 -4.85 18.70
C ASN A 118 14.35 -4.02 19.02
N PHE A 119 14.60 -2.80 19.47
CA PHE A 119 13.61 -1.76 19.71
C PHE A 119 14.06 -0.46 19.03
N TYR A 120 13.11 0.32 18.55
CA TYR A 120 13.36 1.39 17.59
C TYR A 120 12.97 2.73 18.17
N HIS A 121 13.98 3.57 18.35
CA HIS A 121 13.79 4.99 18.64
C HIS A 121 13.84 5.79 17.35
N VAL A 122 13.10 6.90 17.36
CA VAL A 122 13.21 7.92 16.32
C VAL A 122 13.50 9.28 16.94
N PHE A 123 14.18 10.13 16.20
CA PHE A 123 14.54 11.48 16.61
C PHE A 123 13.76 12.48 15.78
N ARG A 124 13.15 13.47 16.43
CA ARG A 124 12.58 14.62 15.74
C ARG A 124 13.54 15.79 15.81
N LEU A 125 13.83 16.38 14.65
CA LEU A 125 14.56 17.63 14.55
C LEU A 125 13.60 18.79 14.84
N ASP A 126 13.73 19.44 16.00
CA ASP A 126 12.95 20.63 16.33
C ASP A 126 13.46 21.86 15.53
N THR A 127 12.98 22.04 14.30
CA THR A 127 13.30 23.22 13.47
C THR A 127 12.62 24.50 13.96
N ARG A 128 11.60 24.39 14.83
CA ARG A 128 10.78 25.53 15.31
C ARG A 128 11.50 26.47 16.28
N LYS A 129 12.62 26.09 16.90
CA LYS A 129 13.41 26.99 17.77
C LYS A 129 14.45 27.82 17.02
N SER A 130 14.80 27.49 15.76
CA SER A 130 15.90 28.16 15.05
C SER A 130 15.54 29.55 14.49
N LYS A 131 14.25 29.84 14.24
CA LYS A 131 13.81 31.16 13.76
C LYS A 131 13.77 32.26 14.83
N ARG A 132 14.09 31.97 16.09
CA ARG A 132 14.02 32.95 17.21
C ARG A 132 15.32 33.28 17.92
N LYS A 133 16.49 32.81 17.46
CA LYS A 133 17.78 33.26 18.00
C LYS A 133 18.74 33.65 16.89
N SER A 134 18.71 34.94 16.57
CA SER A 134 19.86 35.61 16.01
C SER A 134 20.96 35.72 17.08
N LYS A 135 22.19 35.53 16.62
CA LYS A 135 23.49 35.75 17.27
C LYS A 135 24.01 34.67 18.24
N SER A 136 25.02 33.97 17.72
CA SER A 136 26.23 33.50 18.41
C SER A 136 26.05 32.52 19.57
N LYS A 137 26.05 31.24 19.23
CA LYS A 137 26.83 30.11 19.80
C LYS A 137 26.28 28.85 19.13
N GLU A 138 27.15 27.88 18.83
CA GLU A 138 26.78 26.57 18.28
C GLU A 138 25.59 26.01 19.06
N THR A 139 24.38 26.15 18.49
CA THR A 139 23.18 25.60 19.08
C THR A 139 23.22 24.11 18.85
N GLU A 140 23.57 23.35 19.88
CA GLU A 140 23.25 21.91 19.96
C GLU A 140 21.80 21.75 19.50
N LYS A 141 21.62 21.04 18.40
CA LYS A 141 20.30 20.61 17.95
C LYS A 141 19.80 19.67 19.05
N GLU A 142 18.86 20.13 19.88
CA GLU A 142 18.17 19.24 20.83
C GLU A 142 17.35 18.23 20.02
N GLU A 143 17.93 17.08 19.73
CA GLU A 143 17.23 15.95 19.12
C GLU A 143 16.31 15.33 20.17
N LYS A 144 15.00 15.47 19.96
CA LYS A 144 14.03 14.84 20.86
C LYS A 144 13.93 13.36 20.51
N LYS A 145 14.41 12.51 21.43
CA LYS A 145 14.24 11.05 21.36
C LYS A 145 12.78 10.67 21.64
N LEU A 146 12.21 9.84 20.76
CA LEU A 146 10.82 9.39 20.79
C LEU A 146 10.77 7.86 20.70
N PHE A 147 9.78 7.25 21.35
CA PHE A 147 9.57 5.80 21.31
C PHE A 147 8.11 5.48 21.06
N PHE A 148 7.77 5.16 19.81
CA PHE A 148 6.40 4.89 19.43
C PHE A 148 6.05 3.41 19.55
N ILE A 149 4.84 3.14 20.06
CA ILE A 149 4.20 1.82 20.01
C ILE A 149 2.83 1.94 19.35
N ARG A 150 2.31 0.84 18.80
CA ARG A 150 0.93 0.76 18.35
C ARG A 150 0.01 0.63 19.55
N ASP A 151 -0.99 1.51 19.58
CA ASP A 151 -2.07 1.50 20.54
C ASP A 151 -3.39 1.46 19.76
N HIS A 152 -3.86 0.24 19.52
CA HIS A 152 -5.03 -0.06 18.69
C HIS A 152 -4.88 0.51 17.27
N SER A 153 -5.73 1.47 16.87
CA SER A 153 -5.68 2.17 15.59
C SER A 153 -4.68 3.34 15.57
N SER A 154 -4.16 3.75 16.72
CA SER A 154 -3.26 4.91 16.87
C SER A 154 -1.82 4.51 17.23
N SER A 155 -0.91 5.49 17.24
CA SER A 155 0.45 5.27 17.74
C SER A 155 0.77 6.26 18.85
N ARG A 156 1.27 5.75 19.98
CA ARG A 156 1.55 6.51 21.20
C ARG A 156 3.05 6.54 21.48
N ASP A 157 3.55 7.69 21.94
CA ASP A 157 4.93 7.86 22.38
C ASP A 157 5.04 7.52 23.87
N LEU A 158 5.83 6.50 24.23
CA LEU A 158 6.06 6.09 25.62
C LEU A 158 7.01 7.03 26.36
N LEU A 159 7.80 7.85 25.64
CA LEU A 159 8.69 8.84 26.25
C LEU A 159 8.00 10.21 26.44
N ALA A 160 6.75 10.34 26.01
CA ALA A 160 5.98 11.55 26.26
C ALA A 160 5.69 11.70 27.76
N LEU A 161 5.80 12.94 28.26
CA LEU A 161 5.40 13.27 29.63
C LEU A 161 3.89 13.03 29.77
N THR A 162 3.50 12.00 30.52
CA THR A 162 2.10 11.77 30.90
C THR A 162 1.84 12.28 32.32
N THR A 163 0.60 12.67 32.58
CA THR A 163 0.16 13.24 33.87
C THR A 163 0.08 12.23 35.02
N PHE A 164 0.24 10.93 34.77
CA PHE A 164 -0.13 9.87 35.73
C PHE A 164 0.90 8.75 35.93
N ALA A 165 2.00 8.71 35.18
CA ALA A 165 3.10 7.78 35.42
C ALA A 165 4.44 8.44 35.10
N LYS A 166 5.51 8.04 35.78
CA LYS A 166 6.88 8.39 35.35
C LYS A 166 7.07 7.74 33.97
N PRO A 167 7.32 8.49 32.88
CA PRO A 167 7.42 7.95 31.50
C PRO A 167 8.35 6.73 31.38
N ASN A 168 9.38 6.67 32.24
CA ASN A 168 10.37 5.61 32.24
C ASN A 168 9.84 4.24 32.70
N GLU A 169 8.79 4.16 33.53
CA GLU A 169 8.32 2.85 34.05
C GLU A 169 7.65 2.01 32.96
N GLU A 170 6.76 2.61 32.18
CA GLU A 170 6.08 1.91 31.09
C GLU A 170 7.05 1.55 29.97
N TYR A 171 7.93 2.49 29.61
CA TYR A 171 8.99 2.25 28.65
C TYR A 171 9.89 1.09 29.08
N ASN A 172 10.36 1.06 30.34
CA ASN A 172 11.23 -0.01 30.82
C ASN A 172 10.54 -1.38 30.78
N ARG A 173 9.27 -1.46 31.21
CA ARG A 173 8.50 -2.71 31.08
C ARG A 173 8.39 -3.17 29.62
N PHE A 174 8.14 -2.23 28.71
CA PHE A 174 8.08 -2.57 27.28
C PHE A 174 9.40 -3.15 26.78
N ILE A 175 10.53 -2.57 27.19
CA ILE A 175 11.86 -3.08 26.83
C ILE A 175 12.09 -4.49 27.39
N ASP A 176 11.68 -4.75 28.63
CA ASP A 176 11.76 -6.09 29.23
C ASP A 176 10.92 -7.13 28.46
N ASP A 177 9.81 -6.70 27.85
CA ASP A 177 8.93 -7.56 27.05
C ASP A 177 9.42 -7.79 25.61
N VAL A 178 10.46 -7.08 25.13
CA VAL A 178 10.94 -7.16 23.74
C VAL A 178 11.27 -8.60 23.28
N PRO A 179 11.93 -9.47 24.07
CA PRO A 179 12.18 -10.85 23.66
C PRO A 179 10.90 -11.65 23.44
N GLN A 180 9.90 -11.49 24.32
CA GLN A 180 8.58 -12.10 24.13
C GLN A 180 7.87 -11.48 22.92
N LEU A 181 8.03 -10.17 22.72
CA LEU A 181 7.64 -9.43 21.52
C LEU A 181 8.47 -9.80 20.28
N SER A 182 9.51 -10.61 20.35
CA SER A 182 10.16 -11.17 19.17
C SER A 182 9.59 -12.56 18.85
N LEU A 183 9.42 -13.39 19.89
CA LEU A 183 8.93 -14.76 19.74
C LEU A 183 7.54 -14.86 19.10
N LEU A 184 6.54 -14.13 19.60
CA LEU A 184 5.21 -14.13 18.95
C LEU A 184 5.22 -13.48 17.54
N ARG A 185 6.30 -12.78 17.11
CA ARG A 185 6.48 -12.29 15.72
C ARG A 185 6.68 -13.48 14.82
N LYS A 186 7.68 -14.27 15.20
CA LYS A 186 8.07 -15.49 14.53
C LYS A 186 6.89 -16.44 14.42
N GLN A 187 6.17 -16.65 15.52
CA GLN A 187 4.99 -17.51 15.53
C GLN A 187 3.88 -16.97 14.60
N ALA A 188 3.60 -15.66 14.60
CA ALA A 188 2.61 -15.08 13.71
C ALA A 188 2.99 -15.23 12.23
N GLU A 189 4.27 -15.04 11.89
CA GLU A 189 4.80 -15.22 10.54
C GLU A 189 4.71 -16.68 10.06
N GLU A 190 5.14 -17.62 10.91
CA GLU A 190 5.06 -19.07 10.63
C GLU A 190 3.62 -19.54 10.43
N ASN A 191 2.69 -19.05 11.27
CA ASN A 191 1.26 -19.32 11.14
C ASN A 191 0.65 -18.70 9.88
N ARG A 192 1.07 -17.49 9.49
CA ARG A 192 0.59 -16.86 8.25
C ARG A 192 1.04 -17.65 7.02
N LEU A 193 2.28 -18.13 7.01
CA LEU A 193 2.82 -18.94 5.92
C LEU A 193 2.08 -20.26 5.75
N SER A 194 1.64 -20.90 6.83
CA SER A 194 0.83 -22.13 6.74
C SER A 194 -0.54 -21.87 6.11
N VAL A 195 -1.18 -20.75 6.45
CA VAL A 195 -2.46 -20.32 5.83
C VAL A 195 -2.26 -19.99 4.35
N VAL A 196 -1.24 -19.22 3.97
CA VAL A 196 -1.02 -18.86 2.55
C VAL A 196 -0.75 -20.09 1.69
N LYS A 197 0.02 -21.07 2.18
CA LYS A 197 0.25 -22.35 1.48
C LYS A 197 -1.04 -23.16 1.28
N SER A 198 -2.07 -22.91 2.09
CA SER A 198 -3.39 -23.53 1.92
C SER A 198 -4.30 -22.80 0.92
N SER A 199 -3.91 -21.61 0.43
CA SER A 199 -4.69 -20.87 -0.56
C SER A 199 -4.62 -21.54 -1.93
N VAL A 200 -5.74 -22.15 -2.33
CA VAL A 200 -5.90 -22.89 -3.59
C VAL A 200 -6.44 -22.01 -4.73
N GLN A 201 -6.46 -20.68 -4.60
CA GLN A 201 -7.15 -19.83 -5.60
C GLN A 201 -6.48 -19.88 -6.98
N GLY A 202 -5.14 -19.82 -7.03
CA GLY A 202 -4.41 -19.94 -8.29
C GLY A 202 -4.55 -21.32 -8.92
N SER A 203 -4.44 -22.38 -8.12
CA SER A 203 -4.63 -23.75 -8.61
C SER A 203 -6.07 -24.01 -9.06
N ARG A 204 -7.05 -23.45 -8.35
CA ARG A 204 -8.47 -23.54 -8.72
C ARG A 204 -8.76 -22.80 -10.02
N LEU A 205 -8.20 -21.59 -10.20
CA LEU A 205 -8.30 -20.87 -11.46
C LEU A 205 -7.65 -21.66 -12.61
N SER A 206 -6.46 -22.21 -12.37
CA SER A 206 -5.76 -23.06 -13.34
C SER A 206 -6.60 -24.27 -13.71
N GLU A 207 -7.15 -25.00 -12.73
CA GLU A 207 -8.01 -26.16 -12.95
C GLU A 207 -9.29 -25.78 -13.71
N MET A 208 -9.92 -24.65 -13.36
CA MET A 208 -11.10 -24.14 -14.06
C MET A 208 -10.84 -23.86 -15.54
N ILE A 209 -9.66 -23.34 -15.89
CA ILE A 209 -9.34 -22.96 -17.27
C ILE A 209 -8.83 -24.16 -18.08
N THR A 210 -8.08 -25.07 -17.44
CA THR A 210 -7.40 -26.21 -18.09
C THR A 210 -8.17 -27.53 -18.00
N GLY A 211 -9.29 -27.58 -17.26
CA GLY A 211 -10.01 -28.82 -16.98
C GLY A 211 -9.21 -29.81 -16.12
N GLY A 212 -8.19 -29.34 -15.40
CA GLY A 212 -7.25 -30.17 -14.62
C GLY A 212 -6.09 -30.74 -15.44
N SER A 213 -5.97 -30.38 -16.72
CA SER A 213 -4.80 -30.72 -17.54
C SER A 213 -3.60 -29.80 -17.24
N GLN A 214 -2.40 -30.17 -17.72
CA GLN A 214 -1.17 -29.39 -17.51
C GLN A 214 -0.99 -28.26 -18.54
N SER A 215 -1.93 -28.10 -19.48
CA SER A 215 -1.83 -27.14 -20.57
C SER A 215 -3.18 -26.46 -20.82
N LEU A 216 -3.16 -25.31 -21.50
CA LEU A 216 -4.35 -24.71 -22.10
C LEU A 216 -4.76 -25.53 -23.34
N ASP A 217 -5.16 -26.77 -23.10
CA ASP A 217 -5.76 -27.63 -24.09
C ASP A 217 -7.16 -27.05 -24.40
N LYS A 218 -7.46 -26.86 -25.69
CA LYS A 218 -8.73 -26.28 -26.17
C LYS A 218 -9.87 -27.30 -26.27
N SER A 219 -9.68 -28.52 -25.75
CA SER A 219 -10.64 -29.61 -25.87
C SER A 219 -11.71 -29.60 -24.77
N HIS A 220 -11.42 -28.97 -23.62
CA HIS A 220 -12.34 -28.91 -22.49
C HIS A 220 -13.47 -27.90 -22.65
N PHE A 221 -13.24 -26.81 -23.38
CA PHE A 221 -14.21 -25.74 -23.58
C PHE A 221 -14.27 -25.34 -25.05
N GLU A 222 -15.47 -25.35 -25.62
CA GLU A 222 -15.68 -24.94 -27.01
C GLU A 222 -15.55 -23.42 -27.20
N ARG A 223 -15.88 -22.64 -26.17
CA ARG A 223 -15.96 -21.18 -26.23
C ARG A 223 -15.56 -20.56 -24.89
N TYR A 224 -14.81 -19.48 -24.93
CA TYR A 224 -14.50 -18.66 -23.76
C TYR A 224 -15.14 -17.27 -23.91
N LEU A 225 -15.85 -16.85 -22.87
CA LEU A 225 -16.35 -15.49 -22.71
C LEU A 225 -15.61 -14.86 -21.54
N ILE A 226 -14.90 -13.77 -21.77
CA ILE A 226 -14.16 -13.06 -20.72
C ILE A 226 -14.95 -11.80 -20.36
N VAL A 227 -15.22 -11.62 -19.07
CA VAL A 227 -15.84 -10.41 -18.53
C VAL A 227 -14.81 -9.73 -17.65
N THR A 228 -14.47 -8.49 -18.00
CA THR A 228 -13.45 -7.71 -17.30
C THR A 228 -13.98 -6.33 -16.93
N ASN A 229 -13.32 -5.70 -15.97
CA ASN A 229 -13.54 -4.32 -15.59
C ASN A 229 -12.18 -3.63 -15.39
N LYS A 230 -12.18 -2.34 -15.01
CA LYS A 230 -10.96 -1.56 -14.77
C LYS A 230 -10.01 -2.34 -13.86
N SER A 231 -8.82 -2.61 -14.39
CA SER A 231 -7.79 -3.38 -13.72
C SER A 231 -6.59 -2.49 -13.43
N HIS A 232 -5.87 -2.78 -12.35
CA HIS A 232 -4.63 -2.08 -12.06
C HIS A 232 -3.56 -2.47 -13.10
N LEU A 233 -2.70 -1.54 -13.53
CA LEU A 233 -1.69 -1.79 -14.57
C LEU A 233 -0.82 -3.03 -14.29
N VAL A 234 -0.38 -3.19 -13.03
CA VAL A 234 0.41 -4.37 -12.58
C VAL A 234 -0.36 -5.69 -12.74
N GLN A 235 -1.69 -5.67 -12.69
CA GLN A 235 -2.50 -6.87 -12.90
C GLN A 235 -2.59 -7.24 -14.38
N LEU A 236 -2.55 -6.24 -15.29
CA LEU A 236 -2.59 -6.50 -16.74
C LEU A 236 -1.42 -7.37 -17.19
N GLU A 237 -0.23 -7.21 -16.59
CA GLU A 237 0.93 -8.05 -16.86
C GLU A 237 0.67 -9.54 -16.57
N SER A 238 -0.22 -9.85 -15.63
CA SER A 238 -0.59 -11.23 -15.30
C SER A 238 -1.63 -11.83 -16.25
N LEU A 239 -2.18 -11.04 -17.18
CA LEU A 239 -3.24 -11.45 -18.10
C LEU A 239 -2.72 -11.93 -19.46
N GLY A 240 -1.40 -12.08 -19.65
CA GLY A 240 -0.80 -12.49 -20.91
C GLY A 240 -1.26 -13.87 -21.45
N PHE A 241 -1.92 -14.69 -20.63
CA PHE A 241 -2.50 -15.97 -21.07
C PHE A 241 -3.85 -15.82 -21.79
N ILE A 242 -4.51 -14.65 -21.71
CA ILE A 242 -5.84 -14.42 -22.30
C ILE A 242 -5.87 -14.73 -23.82
N PRO A 243 -4.90 -14.29 -24.64
CA PRO A 243 -4.90 -14.60 -26.08
C PRO A 243 -4.82 -16.10 -26.36
N GLU A 244 -4.14 -16.87 -25.51
CA GLU A 244 -4.00 -18.32 -25.66
C GLU A 244 -5.33 -19.06 -25.48
N LEU A 245 -6.25 -18.49 -24.69
CA LEU A 245 -7.62 -18.99 -24.55
C LEU A 245 -8.41 -18.91 -25.86
N ASN A 246 -8.00 -18.04 -26.79
CA ASN A 246 -8.72 -17.73 -28.02
C ASN A 246 -10.21 -17.41 -27.73
N PRO A 247 -10.49 -16.34 -26.95
CA PRO A 247 -11.84 -16.03 -26.50
C PRO A 247 -12.77 -15.72 -27.67
N THR A 248 -14.02 -16.19 -27.55
CA THR A 248 -15.08 -15.86 -28.50
C THR A 248 -15.47 -14.39 -28.39
N ALA A 249 -15.49 -13.85 -27.17
CA ALA A 249 -15.70 -12.43 -26.93
C ALA A 249 -15.06 -12.01 -25.59
N VAL A 250 -14.65 -10.75 -25.54
CA VAL A 250 -14.20 -10.07 -24.32
C VAL A 250 -15.14 -8.89 -24.08
N LEU A 251 -15.89 -8.96 -22.98
CA LEU A 251 -16.78 -7.91 -22.52
C LEU A 251 -16.02 -7.03 -21.53
N ASP A 252 -15.55 -5.89 -22.02
CA ASP A 252 -14.76 -4.94 -21.25
C ASP A 252 -15.61 -3.78 -20.76
N PHE A 253 -15.74 -3.69 -19.43
CA PHE A 253 -16.50 -2.64 -18.75
C PHE A 253 -15.62 -1.50 -18.22
N ASP A 254 -14.32 -1.48 -18.52
CA ASP A 254 -13.48 -0.30 -18.22
C ASP A 254 -13.77 0.84 -19.20
N PRO A 255 -14.37 1.96 -18.75
CA PRO A 255 -14.67 3.10 -19.62
C PRO A 255 -13.42 3.76 -20.21
N GLU A 256 -12.23 3.48 -19.66
CA GLU A 256 -10.96 4.03 -20.12
C GLU A 256 -10.02 2.96 -20.69
N SER A 257 -10.57 1.80 -21.08
CA SER A 257 -9.77 0.67 -21.55
C SER A 257 -8.85 1.01 -22.72
N ALA A 258 -9.33 1.83 -23.66
CA ALA A 258 -8.58 2.29 -24.82
C ALA A 258 -7.38 3.19 -24.46
N LYS A 259 -7.36 3.82 -23.28
CA LYS A 259 -6.28 4.73 -22.86
C LYS A 259 -5.18 4.05 -22.05
N HIS A 260 -5.56 3.12 -21.17
CA HIS A 260 -4.66 2.48 -20.21
C HIS A 260 -5.20 1.17 -19.59
N GLY A 261 -6.24 0.57 -20.16
CA GLY A 261 -6.79 -0.70 -19.68
C GLY A 261 -6.46 -1.88 -20.60
N LEU A 262 -7.30 -2.91 -20.53
CA LEU A 262 -7.08 -4.20 -21.19
C LEU A 262 -6.97 -4.07 -22.71
N MET A 263 -7.82 -3.24 -23.31
CA MET A 263 -7.86 -3.00 -24.75
C MET A 263 -6.53 -2.45 -25.24
N LYS A 264 -6.03 -1.38 -24.61
CA LYS A 264 -4.72 -0.82 -24.99
C LYS A 264 -3.59 -1.83 -24.78
N HIS A 265 -3.62 -2.57 -23.68
CA HIS A 265 -2.59 -3.56 -23.36
C HIS A 265 -2.44 -4.61 -24.46
N PHE A 266 -3.54 -5.06 -25.07
CA PHE A 266 -3.51 -6.06 -26.13
C PHE A 266 -3.44 -5.48 -27.55
N GLU A 267 -3.81 -4.22 -27.76
CA GLU A 267 -3.68 -3.56 -29.07
C GLU A 267 -2.22 -3.50 -29.51
N GLU A 268 -1.31 -3.37 -28.56
CA GLU A 268 0.14 -3.39 -28.79
C GLU A 268 0.69 -4.81 -29.10
N GLN A 269 -0.07 -5.87 -28.78
CA GLN A 269 0.39 -7.26 -28.84
C GLN A 269 -0.32 -8.08 -29.95
N SER A 270 -1.52 -7.67 -30.36
CA SER A 270 -2.36 -8.44 -31.28
C SER A 270 -3.40 -7.56 -31.99
N THR A 271 -3.89 -8.00 -33.14
CA THR A 271 -5.02 -7.34 -33.81
C THR A 271 -6.33 -7.59 -33.06
N ILE A 272 -6.89 -6.54 -32.47
CA ILE A 272 -8.19 -6.58 -31.77
C ILE A 272 -9.30 -6.12 -32.72
N ASN A 273 -10.40 -6.87 -32.80
CA ASN A 273 -11.61 -6.42 -33.48
C ASN A 273 -12.57 -5.80 -32.46
N ILE A 274 -12.78 -4.48 -32.56
CA ILE A 274 -13.52 -3.71 -31.56
C ILE A 274 -14.99 -3.63 -31.96
N HIS A 275 -15.84 -3.94 -30.99
CA HIS A 275 -17.28 -4.01 -31.15
C HIS A 275 -17.95 -3.13 -30.09
N LEU A 276 -18.58 -2.04 -30.52
CA LEU A 276 -19.31 -1.13 -29.64
C LEU A 276 -20.79 -1.48 -29.63
N PRO A 277 -21.50 -1.42 -28.48
CA PRO A 277 -22.94 -1.71 -28.42
C PRO A 277 -23.78 -0.94 -29.44
N VAL A 278 -23.41 0.32 -29.75
CA VAL A 278 -24.09 1.16 -30.75
C VAL A 278 -24.04 0.62 -32.18
N GLN A 279 -23.09 -0.28 -32.48
CA GLN A 279 -22.96 -0.90 -33.80
C GLN A 279 -23.93 -2.07 -34.01
N TYR A 280 -24.55 -2.57 -32.93
CA TYR A 280 -25.51 -3.66 -32.98
C TYR A 280 -26.92 -3.11 -32.93
N LYS A 281 -27.77 -3.61 -33.84
CA LYS A 281 -29.22 -3.43 -33.70
C LYS A 281 -29.72 -4.46 -32.71
N ILE A 282 -30.57 -4.05 -31.77
CA ILE A 282 -31.38 -5.00 -31.00
C ILE A 282 -32.30 -5.68 -32.02
N THR A 283 -31.94 -6.88 -32.45
CA THR A 283 -32.87 -7.74 -33.18
C THR A 283 -33.94 -8.17 -32.20
N GLU A 284 -35.18 -8.25 -32.65
CA GLU A 284 -36.31 -8.73 -31.85
C GLU A 284 -36.01 -10.12 -31.25
N ALA A 285 -36.77 -10.51 -30.22
CA ALA A 285 -36.57 -11.75 -29.49
C ALA A 285 -36.30 -12.91 -30.45
N VAL A 286 -35.18 -13.60 -30.24
CA VAL A 286 -34.90 -14.86 -30.93
C VAL A 286 -35.95 -15.84 -30.44
N GLU A 287 -36.96 -16.13 -31.27
CA GLU A 287 -37.85 -17.25 -31.00
C GLU A 287 -37.00 -18.52 -31.06
N ASP A 288 -36.94 -19.24 -29.93
CA ASP A 288 -36.32 -20.55 -29.87
C ASP A 288 -37.00 -21.44 -30.91
N ILE A 289 -36.27 -21.78 -31.98
CA ILE A 289 -36.71 -22.78 -32.93
C ILE A 289 -36.54 -24.12 -32.22
N ALA A 290 -37.65 -24.62 -31.68
CA ALA A 290 -37.78 -25.94 -31.06
C ALA A 290 -37.54 -27.08 -32.06
#